data_AF-A0A5C6U1F4-F1
#
_entry.id   AF-A0A5C6U1F4-F1
#
_cell.length_a   1.000
_cell.length_b   1.000
_cell.length_c   1.000
_cell.angle_alpha   90.00
_cell.angle_beta   90.00
_cell.angle_gamma   90.00
#
_symmetry.space_group_name_H-M   'P 1'
#
loop_
_entity.id
_entity.type
_entity.pdbx_description
1 polymer ?
#
loop_
_entity_poly.entity_id
_entity_poly.type
_entity_poly.pdbx_seq_one_letter_code
_entity_poly.pdbx_strand_id
1 'polypeptide(L)'
;MTPRPPPHALKEALLLALLYAAAAALSIALSRQPGSVANLWFANAVGVGFLATASRRRWPGLMLAVIAGNLLANLLQGLPPSLALAFLPANGAEMLLAAWALRKVGFGRSGLRTPGAMLQLLAIGAIGAQLVGATLGAATLRSLGAGDFWSMWQRWMEGSTIGSISLLALVICLRRDDPALIRRDLLDWRALALGAAAAGVTLLSRRTCRFRSSTSRSRFSLPPSCWS
;
A
#
# COMPACT_ATOMS: atom_id res chain seq x y z
N MET A 1 18.54 -31.53 -4.73
CA MET A 1 17.10 -31.66 -5.03
C MET A 1 16.32 -30.73 -4.13
N THR A 2 15.81 -29.61 -4.66
CA THR A 2 14.86 -28.77 -3.91
C THR A 2 13.52 -29.51 -3.87
N PRO A 3 12.93 -29.74 -2.69
CA PRO A 3 11.63 -30.40 -2.61
C PRO A 3 10.59 -29.55 -3.34
N ARG A 4 9.83 -30.17 -4.27
CA ARG A 4 8.74 -29.50 -4.96
C ARG A 4 7.75 -28.98 -3.91
N PRO A 5 7.35 -27.70 -3.94
CA PRO A 5 6.38 -27.18 -3.00
C PRO A 5 5.07 -27.96 -3.16
N PRO A 6 4.36 -28.28 -2.07
CA PRO A 6 3.09 -28.99 -2.17
C PRO A 6 2.09 -28.16 -2.99
N PRO A 7 1.11 -28.78 -3.67
CA PRO A 7 0.25 -28.11 -4.66
C PRO A 7 -0.53 -26.91 -4.10
N HIS A 8 -0.84 -26.90 -2.81
CA HIS A 8 -1.47 -25.76 -2.14
C HIS A 8 -0.52 -24.54 -2.03
N ALA A 9 0.79 -24.78 -1.86
CA ALA A 9 1.78 -23.71 -1.74
C ALA A 9 2.03 -23.01 -3.08
N LEU A 10 1.99 -23.74 -4.20
CA LEU A 10 2.09 -23.15 -5.53
C LEU A 10 0.86 -22.30 -5.86
N LYS A 11 -0.35 -22.81 -5.59
CA LYS A 11 -1.60 -22.04 -5.79
C LYS A 11 -1.59 -20.73 -4.99
N GLU A 12 -1.15 -20.79 -3.73
CA GLU A 12 -1.05 -19.59 -2.90
C GLU A 12 0.01 -18.60 -3.39
N ALA A 13 1.16 -19.09 -3.88
CA ALA A 13 2.19 -18.25 -4.48
C ALA A 13 1.69 -17.56 -5.77
N LEU A 14 0.99 -18.29 -6.64
CA LEU A 14 0.38 -17.73 -7.85
C LEU A 14 -0.69 -16.69 -7.51
N LEU A 15 -1.55 -17.00 -6.54
CA LEU A 15 -2.55 -16.05 -6.04
C LEU A 15 -1.89 -14.77 -5.50
N LEU A 16 -0.81 -14.91 -4.71
CA LEU A 16 -0.06 -13.76 -4.20
C LEU A 16 0.55 -12.94 -5.34
N ALA A 17 1.20 -13.58 -6.32
CA ALA A 17 1.79 -12.88 -7.45
C ALA A 17 0.73 -12.07 -8.23
N LEU A 18 -0.44 -12.67 -8.48
CA LEU A 18 -1.56 -12.02 -9.17
C LEU A 18 -2.14 -10.86 -8.36
N LEU A 19 -2.43 -11.07 -7.07
CA LEU A 19 -2.97 -10.01 -6.20
C LEU A 19 -1.97 -8.87 -6.02
N TYR A 20 -0.69 -9.18 -5.86
CA TYR A 20 0.37 -8.18 -5.77
C TYR A 20 0.47 -7.38 -7.07
N ALA A 21 0.49 -8.05 -8.23
CA ALA A 21 0.54 -7.39 -9.52
C ALA A 21 -0.68 -6.50 -9.77
N ALA A 22 -1.88 -6.98 -9.42
CA ALA A 22 -3.12 -6.21 -9.54
C ALA A 22 -3.11 -4.97 -8.62
N ALA A 23 -2.67 -5.13 -7.36
CA ALA A 23 -2.53 -4.02 -6.42
C ALA A 23 -1.48 -2.99 -6.89
N ALA A 24 -0.35 -3.44 -7.43
CA ALA A 24 0.68 -2.57 -8.01
C ALA A 24 0.16 -1.82 -9.25
N ALA A 25 -0.53 -2.51 -10.16
CA ALA A 25 -1.12 -1.89 -11.34
C ALA A 25 -2.17 -0.84 -10.98
N LEU A 26 -3.04 -1.14 -10.00
CA LEU A 26 -4.03 -0.19 -9.47
C LEU A 26 -3.35 1.03 -8.85
N SER A 27 -2.31 0.81 -8.05
CA SER A 27 -1.47 1.85 -7.47
C SER A 27 -0.89 2.80 -8.52
N ILE A 28 -0.30 2.25 -9.58
CA ILE A 28 0.30 3.01 -10.67
C ILE A 28 -0.78 3.80 -11.42
N ALA A 29 -1.92 3.18 -11.71
CA ALA A 29 -3.03 3.81 -12.40
C ALA A 29 -3.60 5.01 -11.62
N LEU A 30 -3.78 4.86 -10.30
CA LEU A 30 -4.28 5.95 -9.44
C LEU A 30 -3.24 7.06 -9.27
N SER A 31 -1.96 6.71 -9.15
CA SER A 31 -0.89 7.68 -8.97
C SER A 31 -0.64 8.55 -10.21
N ARG A 32 -0.95 8.03 -11.41
CA ARG A 32 -0.80 8.76 -12.68
C ARG A 32 -1.96 9.71 -13.01
N GLN A 33 -3.00 9.79 -12.18
CA GLN A 33 -4.14 10.66 -12.46
C GLN A 33 -3.79 12.16 -12.30
N PRO A 34 -4.32 13.05 -13.17
CA PRO A 34 -4.12 14.49 -13.02
C PRO A 34 -4.62 14.98 -11.67
N GLY A 35 -3.75 15.68 -10.93
CA GLY A 35 -4.06 16.18 -9.58
C GLY A 35 -3.87 15.17 -8.45
N SER A 36 -3.26 14.01 -8.71
CA SER A 36 -2.82 13.11 -7.63
C SER A 36 -1.80 13.80 -6.73
N VAL A 37 -2.05 13.75 -5.42
CA VAL A 37 -1.24 14.40 -4.39
C VAL A 37 -0.17 13.44 -3.84
N ALA A 38 -0.34 12.13 -4.01
CA ALA A 38 0.56 11.10 -3.46
C ALA A 38 0.70 9.88 -4.38
N ASN A 39 1.89 9.25 -4.38
CA ASN A 39 2.17 8.01 -5.11
C ASN A 39 1.69 6.80 -4.29
N LEU A 40 0.44 6.38 -4.43
CA LEU A 40 -0.14 5.28 -3.66
C LEU A 40 0.54 3.93 -3.95
N TRP A 41 0.90 3.15 -2.92
CA TRP A 41 1.49 1.81 -3.08
C TRP A 41 0.81 0.72 -2.24
N PHE A 42 -0.21 0.05 -2.79
CA PHE A 42 -0.98 -0.99 -2.13
C PHE A 42 -0.31 -2.35 -2.12
N ALA A 43 0.61 -2.61 -3.05
CA ALA A 43 1.14 -3.94 -3.31
C ALA A 43 1.85 -4.54 -2.08
N ASN A 44 2.63 -3.72 -1.36
CA ASN A 44 3.34 -4.19 -0.17
C ASN A 44 2.39 -4.61 0.94
N ALA A 45 1.22 -3.98 1.07
CA ALA A 45 0.20 -4.39 2.04
C ALA A 45 -0.28 -5.83 1.80
N VAL A 46 -0.45 -6.21 0.53
CA VAL A 46 -0.79 -7.59 0.12
C VAL A 46 0.34 -8.54 0.52
N GLY A 47 1.59 -8.20 0.19
CA GLY A 47 2.75 -9.02 0.53
C GLY A 47 2.94 -9.22 2.03
N VAL A 48 2.83 -8.15 2.83
CA VAL A 48 2.89 -8.21 4.30
C VAL A 48 1.79 -9.11 4.83
N GLY A 49 0.55 -8.96 4.37
CA GLY A 49 -0.57 -9.77 4.85
C GLY A 49 -0.35 -11.27 4.64
N PHE A 50 0.22 -11.67 3.51
CA PHE A 50 0.59 -13.06 3.25
C PHE A 50 1.77 -13.53 4.13
N LEU A 51 2.84 -12.74 4.24
CA LEU A 51 4.01 -13.12 5.04
C LEU A 51 3.71 -13.18 6.55
N ALA A 52 2.91 -12.25 7.06
CA ALA A 52 2.53 -12.17 8.46
C ALA A 52 1.67 -13.37 8.89
N THR A 53 0.87 -13.91 7.96
CA THR A 53 -0.05 -15.02 8.21
C THR A 53 0.52 -16.41 7.85
N ALA A 54 1.46 -16.50 6.90
CA ALA A 54 2.10 -17.77 6.52
C ALA A 54 3.21 -18.21 7.49
N SER A 55 3.61 -19.48 7.49
CA SER A 55 4.76 -19.95 8.27
C SER A 55 6.09 -19.43 7.70
N ARG A 56 7.10 -19.18 8.54
CA ARG A 56 8.42 -18.64 8.12
C ARG A 56 9.11 -19.50 7.05
N ARG A 57 8.90 -20.82 7.07
CA ARG A 57 9.45 -21.75 6.06
C ARG A 57 8.97 -21.44 4.63
N ARG A 58 7.83 -20.75 4.50
CA ARG A 58 7.21 -20.41 3.21
C ARG A 58 7.62 -19.04 2.69
N TRP A 59 8.29 -18.21 3.51
CA TRP A 59 8.65 -16.85 3.14
C TRP A 59 9.47 -16.76 1.85
N PRO A 60 10.48 -17.63 1.58
CA PRO A 60 11.22 -17.55 0.33
C PRO A 60 10.33 -17.71 -0.90
N GLY A 61 9.40 -18.68 -0.89
CA GLY A 61 8.47 -18.90 -2.00
C GLY A 61 7.49 -17.74 -2.21
N LEU A 62 7.00 -17.15 -1.12
CA LEU A 62 6.13 -15.97 -1.19
C LEU A 62 6.88 -14.73 -1.68
N MET A 63 8.15 -14.55 -1.28
CA MET A 63 8.98 -13.46 -1.79
C MET A 63 9.30 -13.61 -3.27
N LEU A 64 9.55 -14.82 -3.76
CA LEU A 64 9.68 -15.06 -5.20
C LEU A 64 8.40 -14.69 -5.96
N ALA A 65 7.23 -15.03 -5.42
CA ALA A 65 5.94 -14.64 -6.01
C ALA A 65 5.76 -13.12 -6.05
N VAL A 66 6.13 -12.42 -4.97
CA VAL A 66 6.07 -10.96 -4.88
C VAL A 66 7.05 -10.30 -5.85
N ILE A 67 8.29 -10.81 -5.97
CA ILE A 67 9.27 -10.32 -6.93
C ILE A 67 8.71 -10.47 -8.36
N ALA A 68 8.17 -11.65 -8.69
CA ALA A 68 7.55 -11.89 -10.00
C ALA A 68 6.37 -10.94 -10.26
N GLY A 69 5.47 -10.76 -9.28
CA GLY A 69 4.34 -9.84 -9.40
C GLY A 69 4.76 -8.37 -9.52
N ASN A 70 5.80 -7.96 -8.80
CA ASN A 70 6.35 -6.60 -8.86
C ASN A 70 6.95 -6.31 -10.24
N LEU A 71 7.80 -7.21 -10.74
CA LEU A 71 8.40 -7.08 -12.06
C LEU A 71 7.32 -7.09 -13.15
N LEU A 72 6.38 -8.04 -13.10
CA LEU A 72 5.29 -8.12 -14.06
C LEU A 72 4.50 -6.81 -14.13
N ALA A 73 4.07 -6.28 -12.98
CA ALA A 73 3.29 -5.05 -12.96
C ALA A 73 4.08 -3.83 -13.46
N ASN A 74 5.32 -3.66 -13.02
CA ASN A 74 6.14 -2.51 -13.42
C ASN A 74 6.51 -2.55 -14.91
N LEU A 75 6.88 -3.73 -15.43
CA LEU A 75 7.24 -3.90 -16.83
C LEU A 75 6.03 -3.70 -17.76
N LEU A 76 4.86 -4.25 -17.41
CA LEU A 76 3.63 -4.03 -18.17
C LEU A 76 3.20 -2.56 -18.20
N GLN A 77 3.59 -1.80 -17.18
CA GLN A 77 3.32 -0.37 -17.06
C GLN A 77 4.39 0.51 -17.72
N GLY A 78 5.32 -0.10 -18.48
CA GLY A 78 6.36 0.57 -19.26
C GLY A 78 7.56 1.06 -18.45
N LEU A 79 7.72 0.60 -17.20
CA LEU A 79 8.85 1.02 -16.37
C LEU A 79 10.14 0.32 -16.86
N PRO A 80 11.28 1.03 -16.95
CA PRO A 80 12.55 0.42 -17.30
C PRO A 80 12.90 -0.77 -16.38
N PRO A 81 13.40 -1.91 -16.92
CA PRO A 81 13.72 -3.08 -16.10
C PRO A 81 14.71 -2.80 -14.97
N SER A 82 15.70 -1.94 -15.22
CA SER A 82 16.67 -1.50 -14.22
C SER A 82 16.00 -0.82 -13.02
N LEU A 83 15.02 0.04 -13.27
CA LEU A 83 14.27 0.73 -12.23
C LEU A 83 13.30 -0.19 -11.50
N ALA A 84 12.65 -1.12 -12.23
CA ALA A 84 11.80 -2.14 -11.62
C ALA A 84 12.59 -3.03 -10.65
N LEU A 85 13.81 -3.42 -11.02
CA LEU A 85 14.72 -4.18 -10.16
C LEU A 85 15.19 -3.35 -8.95
N ALA A 86 15.46 -2.06 -9.15
CA ALA A 86 15.88 -1.15 -8.09
C ALA A 86 14.85 -0.99 -6.96
N PHE A 87 13.56 -1.21 -7.22
CA PHE A 87 12.52 -1.17 -6.20
C PHE A 87 12.43 -2.42 -5.32
N LEU A 88 12.96 -3.55 -5.77
CA LEU A 88 12.82 -4.82 -5.05
C LEU A 88 13.44 -4.81 -3.65
N PRO A 89 14.64 -4.26 -3.41
CA PRO A 89 15.24 -4.26 -2.07
C PRO A 89 14.42 -3.45 -1.07
N ALA A 90 13.98 -2.25 -1.45
CA ALA A 90 13.18 -1.39 -0.59
C ALA A 90 11.82 -2.02 -0.26
N ASN A 91 11.08 -2.46 -1.27
CA ASN A 91 9.79 -3.14 -1.09
C ASN A 91 9.95 -4.43 -0.26
N GLY A 92 10.96 -5.24 -0.57
CA GLY A 92 11.27 -6.47 0.16
C GLY A 92 11.57 -6.19 1.63
N ALA A 93 12.37 -5.17 1.93
CA ALA A 93 12.70 -4.78 3.29
C ALA A 93 11.47 -4.34 4.08
N GLU A 94 10.59 -3.50 3.50
CA GLU A 94 9.32 -3.13 4.13
C GLU A 94 8.50 -4.37 4.50
N MET A 95 8.32 -5.25 3.51
CA MET A 95 7.45 -6.41 3.66
C MET A 95 7.95 -7.39 4.71
N LEU A 96 9.26 -7.68 4.66
CA LEU A 96 9.90 -8.61 5.60
C LEU A 96 9.95 -8.03 7.01
N LEU A 97 10.28 -6.74 7.16
CA LEU A 97 10.35 -6.08 8.45
C LEU A 97 8.97 -5.98 9.10
N ALA A 98 7.96 -5.53 8.36
CA ALA A 98 6.59 -5.46 8.84
C ALA A 98 6.08 -6.84 9.27
N ALA A 99 6.23 -7.85 8.42
CA ALA A 99 5.78 -9.21 8.74
C ALA A 99 6.54 -9.80 9.94
N TRP A 100 7.84 -9.55 10.04
CA TRP A 100 8.66 -10.01 11.17
C TRP A 100 8.24 -9.34 12.48
N ALA A 101 8.08 -8.01 12.48
CA ALA A 101 7.78 -7.23 13.66
C ALA A 101 6.36 -7.51 14.17
N LEU A 102 5.36 -7.59 13.29
CA LEU A 102 3.99 -7.97 13.65
C LEU A 102 3.94 -9.36 14.30
N ARG A 103 4.70 -10.32 13.78
CA ARG A 103 4.78 -11.65 14.39
C ARG A 103 5.46 -11.62 15.76
N LYS A 104 6.50 -10.79 15.93
CA LYS A 104 7.24 -10.67 17.20
C LYS A 104 6.35 -10.14 18.31
N VAL A 105 5.46 -9.20 18.03
CA VAL A 105 4.50 -8.65 19.02
C VAL A 105 3.28 -9.54 19.25
N GLY A 106 3.28 -10.78 18.74
CA GLY A 106 2.21 -11.74 18.99
C GLY A 106 0.95 -11.53 18.15
N PHE A 107 0.96 -10.62 17.18
CA PHE A 107 -0.15 -10.41 16.24
C PHE A 107 -0.55 -11.70 15.51
N GLY A 108 0.41 -12.62 15.36
CA GLY A 108 0.21 -13.98 14.89
C GLY A 108 -0.92 -14.75 15.59
N ARG A 109 -1.10 -14.51 16.90
CA ARG A 109 -2.03 -15.22 17.78
C ARG A 109 -3.30 -14.42 18.07
N SER A 110 -3.18 -13.10 18.25
CA SER A 110 -4.32 -12.23 18.58
C SER A 110 -5.18 -11.87 17.36
N GLY A 111 -4.58 -11.76 16.17
CA GLY A 111 -5.27 -11.22 14.99
C GLY A 111 -5.82 -9.80 15.22
N LEU A 112 -6.79 -9.36 14.43
CA LEU A 112 -7.43 -8.04 14.54
C LEU A 112 -8.55 -7.98 15.60
N ARG A 113 -8.51 -8.86 16.61
CA ARG A 113 -9.62 -9.03 17.57
C ARG A 113 -9.66 -7.99 18.68
N THR A 114 -8.64 -7.14 18.80
CA THR A 114 -8.56 -6.10 19.83
C THR A 114 -8.11 -4.76 19.24
N PRO A 115 -8.54 -3.62 19.83
CA PRO A 115 -8.06 -2.29 19.42
C PRO A 115 -6.53 -2.16 19.53
N GLY A 116 -5.93 -2.78 20.57
CA GLY A 116 -4.48 -2.81 20.73
C GLY A 116 -3.76 -3.51 19.57
N ALA A 117 -4.32 -4.60 19.06
CA ALA A 117 -3.75 -5.28 17.89
C ALA A 117 -3.88 -4.44 16.62
N MET A 118 -4.98 -3.70 16.44
CA MET A 118 -5.11 -2.74 15.35
C MET A 118 -4.08 -1.61 15.46
N LEU A 119 -3.87 -1.06 16.66
CA LEU A 119 -2.86 -0.02 16.87
C LEU A 119 -1.45 -0.53 16.59
N GLN A 120 -1.12 -1.76 17.03
CA GLN A 120 0.14 -2.41 16.70
C GLN A 120 0.29 -2.63 15.19
N LEU A 121 -0.78 -3.04 14.49
CA LEU A 121 -0.78 -3.19 13.04
C LEU A 121 -0.41 -1.87 12.36
N LEU A 122 -1.07 -0.78 12.75
CA LEU A 122 -0.87 0.53 12.16
C LEU A 122 0.53 1.07 12.48
N ALA A 123 0.91 1.12 13.75
CA ALA A 123 2.17 1.70 14.19
C ALA A 123 3.39 0.92 13.67
N ILE A 124 3.37 -0.41 13.74
CA ILE A 124 4.53 -1.25 13.40
C ILE A 124 4.48 -1.69 11.94
N GLY A 125 3.34 -2.18 11.49
CA GLY A 125 3.19 -2.80 10.18
C GLY A 125 2.94 -1.82 9.04
N ALA A 126 2.22 -0.73 9.31
CA ALA A 126 1.81 0.23 8.28
C ALA A 126 2.61 1.54 8.27
N ILE A 127 3.28 1.90 9.37
CA ILE A 127 4.10 3.11 9.48
C ILE A 127 5.57 2.77 9.75
N GLY A 128 5.85 1.98 10.79
CA GLY A 128 7.23 1.75 11.27
C GLY A 128 8.13 1.05 10.26
N ALA A 129 7.62 0.03 9.56
CA ALA A 129 8.40 -0.70 8.56
C ALA A 129 8.70 0.15 7.31
N GLN A 130 7.82 1.09 6.99
CA GLN A 130 7.88 1.95 5.82
C GLN A 130 9.01 2.96 5.97
N LEU A 131 9.37 3.38 7.19
CA LEU A 131 10.55 4.22 7.46
C LEU A 131 11.84 3.63 6.89
N VAL A 132 12.03 2.31 7.07
CA VAL A 132 13.20 1.60 6.55
C VAL A 132 13.11 1.48 5.03
N GLY A 133 11.93 1.13 4.53
CA GLY A 133 11.65 1.06 3.09
C GLY A 133 11.93 2.34 2.34
N ALA A 134 11.39 3.46 2.81
CA ALA A 134 11.58 4.76 2.21
C ALA A 134 13.03 5.21 2.27
N THR A 135 13.76 4.88 3.35
CA THR A 135 15.20 5.19 3.45
C THR A 135 15.98 4.45 2.37
N LEU A 136 15.74 3.15 2.19
CA LEU A 136 16.38 2.35 1.14
C LEU A 136 15.94 2.76 -0.26
N GLY A 137 14.64 3.00 -0.46
CA GLY A 137 14.05 3.40 -1.72
C GLY A 137 14.55 4.76 -2.18
N ALA A 138 14.58 5.75 -1.28
CA ALA A 138 15.10 7.08 -1.57
C ALA A 138 16.62 7.06 -1.83
N ALA A 139 17.39 6.28 -1.07
CA ALA A 139 18.82 6.13 -1.31
C ALA A 139 19.09 5.52 -2.70
N THR A 140 18.33 4.49 -3.07
CA THR A 140 18.44 3.82 -4.37
C THR A 140 18.00 4.73 -5.52
N LEU A 141 16.89 5.46 -5.36
CA LEU A 141 16.43 6.41 -6.38
C LEU A 141 17.40 7.57 -6.58
N ARG A 142 18.00 8.07 -5.48
CA ARG A 142 19.01 9.12 -5.56
C ARG A 142 20.27 8.63 -6.27
N SER A 143 20.75 7.42 -6.00
CA SER A 143 21.94 6.89 -6.69
C SER A 143 21.72 6.68 -8.18
N LEU A 144 20.47 6.47 -8.61
CA LEU A 144 20.06 6.40 -10.01
C LEU A 144 19.80 7.77 -10.66
N GLY A 145 20.01 8.88 -9.93
CA GLY A 145 19.80 10.24 -10.44
C GLY A 145 18.33 10.64 -10.58
N ALA A 146 17.40 9.94 -9.92
CA ALA A 146 15.97 10.20 -10.06
C ALA A 146 15.49 11.48 -9.32
N GLY A 147 16.27 12.01 -8.38
CA GLY A 147 16.02 13.27 -7.68
C GLY A 147 16.65 13.35 -6.29
N ASP A 148 16.27 14.39 -5.54
CA ASP A 148 16.77 14.61 -4.18
C ASP A 148 16.25 13.56 -3.17
N PHE A 149 17.09 13.20 -2.20
CA PHE A 149 16.79 12.17 -1.22
C PHE A 149 15.52 12.48 -0.43
N TRP A 150 15.38 13.70 0.10
CA TRP A 150 14.30 14.04 1.01
C TRP A 150 12.95 14.06 0.29
N SER A 151 12.94 14.62 -0.92
CA SER A 151 11.76 14.61 -1.77
C SER A 151 11.32 13.19 -2.13
N MET A 152 12.25 12.29 -2.44
CA MET A 152 11.94 10.89 -2.76
C MET A 152 11.50 10.12 -1.52
N TRP A 153 12.13 10.37 -0.38
CA TRP A 153 11.78 9.75 0.88
C TRP A 153 10.36 10.09 1.31
N GLN A 154 9.97 11.37 1.23
CA GLN A 154 8.61 11.81 1.55
C GLN A 154 7.57 11.14 0.66
N ARG A 155 7.78 11.16 -0.66
CA ARG A 155 6.87 10.52 -1.63
C ARG A 155 6.72 9.02 -1.39
N TRP A 156 7.83 8.35 -1.07
CA TRP A 156 7.83 6.92 -0.77
C TRP A 156 7.10 6.63 0.54
N MET A 157 7.39 7.40 1.59
CA MET A 157 6.74 7.28 2.90
C MET A 157 5.24 7.46 2.79
N GLU A 158 4.77 8.55 2.18
CA GLU A 158 3.35 8.82 2.00
C GLU A 158 2.67 7.68 1.25
N GLY A 159 3.27 7.27 0.14
CA GLY A 159 2.76 6.22 -0.73
C GLY A 159 2.59 4.86 -0.06
N SER A 160 3.68 4.36 0.54
CA SER A 160 3.71 3.07 1.22
C SER A 160 2.84 3.09 2.48
N THR A 161 2.80 4.20 3.21
CA THR A 161 2.01 4.33 4.44
C THR A 161 0.52 4.34 4.13
N ILE A 162 0.07 5.20 3.21
CA ILE A 162 -1.35 5.27 2.81
C ILE A 162 -1.80 3.92 2.25
N GLY A 163 -0.97 3.30 1.40
CA GLY A 163 -1.26 1.98 0.83
C GLY A 163 -1.38 0.90 1.91
N SER A 164 -0.48 0.89 2.88
CA SER A 164 -0.48 -0.08 3.97
C SER A 164 -1.66 0.12 4.91
N ILE A 165 -1.95 1.35 5.35
CA ILE A 165 -3.11 1.66 6.21
C ILE A 165 -4.42 1.24 5.52
N SER A 166 -4.53 1.48 4.22
CA SER A 166 -5.75 1.22 3.46
C SER A 166 -6.05 -0.27 3.31
N LEU A 167 -5.02 -1.10 3.07
CA LEU A 167 -5.23 -2.47 2.58
C LEU A 167 -4.71 -3.56 3.51
N LEU A 168 -3.76 -3.28 4.40
CA LEU A 168 -3.09 -4.32 5.20
C LEU A 168 -4.06 -5.05 6.14
N ALA A 169 -4.89 -4.30 6.87
CA ALA A 169 -5.88 -4.88 7.78
C ALA A 169 -6.88 -5.77 7.01
N LEU A 170 -7.35 -5.29 5.86
CA LEU A 170 -8.28 -6.02 5.01
C LEU A 170 -7.67 -7.34 4.52
N VAL A 171 -6.42 -7.31 4.01
CA VAL A 171 -5.74 -8.53 3.54
C VAL A 171 -5.60 -9.53 4.67
N ILE A 172 -5.22 -9.09 5.87
CA ILE A 172 -5.07 -9.96 7.04
C ILE A 172 -6.41 -10.57 7.45
N CYS A 173 -7.49 -9.78 7.46
CA CYS A 173 -8.84 -10.23 7.77
C CYS A 173 -9.29 -11.32 6.78
N LEU A 174 -9.22 -11.04 5.47
CA LEU A 174 -9.55 -11.99 4.40
C LEU A 174 -8.75 -13.31 4.46
N ARG A 175 -7.56 -13.26 5.07
CA ARG A 175 -6.64 -14.40 5.17
C ARG A 175 -6.82 -15.26 6.42
N ARG A 176 -7.46 -14.73 7.47
CA ARG A 176 -7.57 -15.40 8.76
C ARG A 176 -9.00 -15.68 9.18
N ASP A 177 -9.91 -14.81 8.81
CA ASP A 177 -11.28 -14.85 9.27
C ASP A 177 -12.15 -15.62 8.29
N ASP A 178 -13.24 -16.20 8.81
CA ASP A 178 -14.19 -16.97 8.02
C ASP A 178 -14.90 -16.04 7.00
N PRO A 179 -14.97 -16.39 5.71
CA PRO A 179 -15.70 -15.62 4.71
C PRO A 179 -17.14 -15.30 5.11
N ALA A 180 -17.82 -16.18 5.85
CA ALA A 180 -19.18 -15.94 6.33
C ALA A 180 -19.23 -14.84 7.39
N LEU A 181 -18.23 -14.76 8.27
CA LEU A 181 -18.10 -13.70 9.28
C LEU A 181 -17.79 -12.36 8.61
N ILE A 182 -16.85 -12.34 7.67
CA ILE A 182 -16.51 -11.13 6.90
C ILE A 182 -17.73 -10.59 6.16
N ARG A 183 -18.49 -11.49 5.50
CA ARG A 183 -19.73 -11.10 4.80
C ARG A 183 -20.75 -10.52 5.77
N ARG A 184 -20.92 -11.11 6.95
CA ARG A 184 -21.84 -10.61 7.97
C ARG A 184 -21.43 -9.22 8.45
N ASP A 185 -20.14 -9.01 8.72
CA ASP A 185 -19.63 -7.73 9.22
C ASP A 185 -19.69 -6.63 8.14
N LEU A 186 -19.47 -6.97 6.86
CA LEU A 186 -19.66 -6.04 5.73
C LEU A 186 -21.12 -5.66 5.49
N LEU A 187 -22.04 -6.57 5.78
CA LEU A 187 -23.49 -6.35 5.67
C LEU A 187 -24.10 -5.82 6.98
N ASP A 188 -23.29 -5.59 8.01
CA ASP A 188 -23.74 -4.94 9.24
C ASP A 188 -24.16 -3.51 8.90
N TRP A 189 -25.38 -3.13 9.28
CA TRP A 189 -25.92 -1.80 9.05
C TRP A 189 -25.01 -0.71 9.61
N ARG A 190 -24.25 -0.99 10.68
CA ARG A 190 -23.28 -0.05 11.27
C ARG A 190 -22.14 0.23 10.30
N ALA A 191 -21.59 -0.80 9.67
CA ALA A 191 -20.53 -0.66 8.67
C ALA A 191 -21.05 0.11 7.45
N LEU A 192 -22.27 -0.18 7.01
CA LEU A 192 -22.93 0.55 5.92
C LEU A 192 -23.18 2.01 6.28
N ALA A 193 -23.64 2.30 7.50
CA ALA A 193 -23.87 3.65 7.99
C ALA A 193 -22.57 4.46 8.11
N LEU A 194 -21.51 3.85 8.63
CA LEU A 194 -20.18 4.48 8.68
C LEU A 194 -19.63 4.73 7.27
N GLY A 195 -19.80 3.79 6.35
CA GLY A 195 -19.43 3.95 4.94
C GLY A 195 -20.21 5.09 4.27
N ALA A 196 -21.53 5.16 4.50
CA ALA A 196 -22.38 6.24 4.00
C ALA A 196 -22.01 7.59 4.61
N ALA A 197 -21.71 7.66 5.91
CA ALA A 197 -21.26 8.87 6.58
C ALA A 197 -19.91 9.35 6.02
N ALA A 198 -18.94 8.45 5.84
CA ALA A 198 -17.65 8.77 5.24
C ALA A 198 -17.80 9.28 3.79
N ALA A 199 -18.67 8.64 2.99
CA ALA A 199 -19.01 9.10 1.66
C ALA A 199 -19.66 10.49 1.68
N GLY A 200 -20.61 10.72 2.60
CA GLY A 200 -21.28 12.01 2.79
C GLY A 200 -20.31 13.13 3.14
N VAL A 201 -19.42 12.90 4.12
CA VAL A 201 -18.36 13.85 4.50
C VAL A 201 -17.44 14.14 3.32
N THR A 202 -17.06 13.12 2.55
CA THR A 202 -16.21 13.27 1.37
C THR A 202 -16.89 14.12 0.29
N LEU A 203 -18.18 13.87 0.01
CA LEU A 203 -18.95 14.64 -0.96
C LEU A 203 -19.12 16.11 -0.51
N LEU A 204 -19.36 16.35 0.77
CA LEU A 204 -19.44 17.69 1.34
C LEU A 204 -18.10 18.43 1.24
N SER A 205 -17.00 17.76 1.56
CA SER A 205 -15.63 18.30 1.41
C SER A 205 -15.33 18.67 -0.04
N ARG A 206 -15.70 17.82 -1.01
CA ARG A 206 -15.51 18.14 -2.44
C ARG A 206 -16.32 19.36 -2.87
N ARG A 207 -17.55 19.51 -2.36
CA ARG A 207 -18.40 20.68 -2.66
C ARG A 207 -17.82 21.96 -2.09
N THR A 208 -17.35 21.96 -0.84
CA THR A 208 -16.75 23.14 -0.20
C THR A 208 -15.42 23.53 -0.85
N CYS A 209 -14.56 22.57 -1.22
CA CYS A 209 -13.32 22.86 -1.95
C CYS A 209 -13.58 23.38 -3.38
N ARG A 210 -14.55 22.83 -4.11
CA ARG A 210 -14.94 23.36 -5.44
C ARG A 210 -15.46 24.79 -5.33
N PHE A 211 -16.31 25.06 -4.34
CA PHE A 211 -16.84 26.41 -4.10
C PHE A 211 -15.72 27.41 -3.81
N ARG A 212 -14.70 27.02 -3.04
CA ARG A 212 -13.55 27.90 -2.76
C ARG A 212 -12.70 28.20 -4.00
N SER A 213 -12.56 27.24 -4.92
CA SER A 213 -11.83 27.44 -6.18
C SER A 213 -12.58 28.32 -7.21
N SER A 214 -13.92 28.33 -7.19
CA SER A 214 -14.70 29.26 -8.03
C SER A 214 -14.63 30.70 -7.49
N THR A 215 -14.62 30.87 -6.16
CA THR A 215 -14.57 32.20 -5.53
C THR A 215 -13.15 32.81 -5.52
N SER A 216 -12.09 32.00 -5.69
CA SER A 216 -10.72 32.52 -5.85
C SER A 216 -10.42 32.95 -7.29
N ARG A 217 -11.02 32.31 -8.31
CA ARG A 217 -10.93 32.78 -9.71
C ARG A 217 -11.58 34.15 -9.93
N SER A 218 -12.56 34.53 -9.12
CA SER A 218 -13.18 35.87 -9.18
C SER A 218 -12.45 36.95 -8.36
N ARG A 219 -11.33 36.63 -7.68
CA ARG A 219 -10.50 37.60 -6.93
C ARG A 219 -9.14 37.88 -7.56
N PHE A 220 -8.78 37.20 -8.65
CA PHE A 220 -7.57 37.47 -9.44
C PHE A 220 -7.94 37.98 -10.84
N SER A 221 -8.65 39.11 -10.88
CA SER A 221 -8.67 40.01 -12.03
C SER A 221 -8.14 41.35 -11.53
N LEU A 222 -6.81 41.47 -11.51
CA LEU A 222 -6.13 42.75 -11.29
C LEU A 222 -6.43 43.68 -12.48
N PRO A 223 -6.71 44.98 -12.26
CA PRO A 223 -6.88 45.92 -13.36
C PRO A 223 -5.54 46.13 -14.09
N PRO A 224 -5.56 46.30 -15.43
CA PRO A 224 -4.36 46.57 -16.22
C PRO A 224 -4.02 48.07 -16.12
N SER A 225 -3.32 48.48 -15.05
CA SER A 225 -2.87 49.87 -14.93
C SER A 225 -1.61 50.06 -14.09
N CYS A 226 -0.66 49.13 -14.14
CA CYS A 226 0.69 49.30 -13.57
C CYS A 226 1.75 48.58 -14.43
N TRP A 227 1.82 48.90 -15.71
CA TRP A 227 3.00 48.67 -16.55
C TRP A 227 3.29 49.98 -17.30
N SER A 228 4.11 50.82 -16.66
CA SER A 228 4.80 51.97 -17.25
C SER A 228 5.97 52.30 -16.35
#